data_AF-A0A7L3F5B3-F1
#
_entry.id   AF-A0A7L3F5B3-F1
#
_cell.length_a   1.000
_cell.length_b   1.000
_cell.length_c   1.000
_cell.angle_alpha   90.00
_cell.angle_beta   90.00
_cell.angle_gamma   90.00
#
_symmetry.space_group_name_H-M   'P 1'
#
loop_
_entity.id
_entity.type
_entity.pdbx_description
1 polymer ?
#
loop_
_entity_poly.entity_id
_entity_poly.type
_entity_poly.pdbx_seq_one_letter_code
_entity_poly.pdbx_strand_id
1 'polypeptide(L)'
;RFVLPVGATINMDGTALYEALAAIFIAQVNNFDLNFGQIITISITATAASIGAAGIPQAGLVTMVIVLTSVGLPTDDITLIIAVDWFL
;
A
#
# COMPACT_ATOMS: atom_id res chain seq x y z
N ARG A 1 1.25 -28.50 -8.45
CA ARG A 1 2.51 -27.75 -8.73
C ARG A 1 2.27 -26.37 -9.38
N PHE A 2 1.09 -26.08 -9.95
CA PHE A 2 0.76 -24.77 -10.55
C PHE A 2 0.32 -23.70 -9.53
N VAL A 3 -0.39 -24.11 -8.47
CA VAL A 3 -0.97 -23.17 -7.50
C VAL A 3 0.09 -22.46 -6.65
N LEU A 4 1.21 -23.11 -6.32
CA LEU A 4 2.25 -22.53 -5.47
C LEU A 4 3.00 -21.35 -6.14
N PRO A 5 3.48 -21.45 -7.40
CA PRO A 5 4.10 -20.31 -8.08
C PRO A 5 3.15 -19.14 -8.33
N VAL A 6 1.87 -19.42 -8.65
CA VAL A 6 0.86 -18.38 -8.90
C VAL A 6 0.46 -17.70 -7.59
N GLY A 7 0.30 -18.47 -6.51
CA GLY A 7 0.00 -17.93 -5.19
C GLY A 7 1.12 -17.06 -4.64
N ALA A 8 2.39 -17.40 -4.89
CA ALA A 8 3.53 -16.62 -4.41
C ALA A 8 3.60 -15.19 -4.99
N THR A 9 3.01 -14.95 -6.17
CA THR A 9 3.01 -13.63 -6.81
C THR A 9 1.70 -12.87 -6.62
N ILE A 10 0.57 -13.57 -6.56
CA ILE A 10 -0.75 -12.93 -6.46
C ILE A 10 -1.19 -12.74 -5.00
N ASN A 11 -0.80 -13.66 -4.10
CA ASN A 11 -1.27 -13.65 -2.71
C ASN A 11 -0.39 -12.77 -1.81
N MET A 12 -0.36 -11.47 -2.10
CA MET A 12 0.38 -10.48 -1.31
C MET A 12 -0.52 -9.80 -0.26
N ASP A 13 -1.23 -10.59 0.54
CA ASP A 13 -2.12 -10.10 1.60
C ASP A 13 -1.37 -9.22 2.62
N GLY A 14 -0.13 -9.60 2.97
CA GLY A 14 0.72 -8.80 3.86
C GLY A 14 1.01 -7.41 3.31
N THR A 15 1.32 -7.32 2.01
CA THR A 15 1.56 -6.05 1.31
C THR A 15 0.29 -5.19 1.27
N ALA A 16 -0.86 -5.79 0.97
CA ALA A 16 -2.14 -5.06 0.97
C ALA A 16 -2.48 -4.49 2.35
N LEU A 17 -2.24 -5.26 3.42
CA LEU A 17 -2.47 -4.82 4.79
C LEU A 17 -1.49 -3.69 5.17
N TYR A 18 -0.21 -3.85 4.83
CA TYR A 18 0.82 -2.84 5.05
C TYR A 18 0.47 -1.51 4.37
N GLU A 19 0.12 -1.53 3.08
CA GLU A 19 -0.21 -0.33 2.32
C GLU A 19 -1.45 0.40 2.89
N ALA A 20 -2.47 -0.36 3.28
CA ALA A 20 -3.68 0.21 3.87
C ALA A 20 -3.40 0.89 5.21
N LEU A 21 -2.65 0.23 6.11
CA LEU A 21 -2.29 0.80 7.41
C LEU A 21 -1.36 2.00 7.27
N ALA A 22 -0.38 1.91 6.37
CA ALA A 22 0.56 2.97 6.10
C ALA A 22 -0.14 4.23 5.56
N ALA A 23 -1.17 4.07 4.72
CA ALA A 23 -1.94 5.19 4.19
C ALA A 23 -2.77 5.87 5.28
N ILE A 24 -3.39 5.07 6.16
CA ILE A 24 -4.13 5.58 7.32
C ILE A 24 -3.19 6.30 8.28
N PHE A 25 -1.99 5.75 8.53
CA PHE A 25 -0.97 6.36 9.37
C PHE A 25 -0.54 7.73 8.83
N ILE A 26 -0.23 7.84 7.53
CA ILE A 26 0.13 9.12 6.90
C ILE A 26 -1.01 10.13 7.02
N ALA A 27 -2.26 9.70 6.82
CA ALA A 27 -3.42 10.58 6.99
C ALA A 27 -3.51 11.12 8.42
N GLN A 28 -3.30 10.26 9.43
CA GLN A 28 -3.32 10.65 10.84
C GLN A 28 -2.18 11.61 11.21
N VAL A 29 -0.97 11.37 10.72
CA VAL A 29 0.19 12.26 10.95
C VAL A 29 -0.06 13.66 10.37
N ASN A 30 -0.72 13.73 9.21
CA ASN A 30 -1.06 14.99 8.56
C ASN A 30 -2.34 15.66 9.07
N ASN A 31 -3.01 15.09 10.08
CA ASN A 31 -4.34 15.54 10.54
C ASN A 31 -5.37 15.60 9.38
N PHE A 32 -5.26 14.67 8.44
CA PHE A 32 -6.17 14.52 7.32
C PHE A 32 -7.31 13.57 7.70
N ASP A 33 -8.54 14.10 7.79
CA ASP A 33 -9.72 13.28 8.08
C ASP A 33 -10.11 12.44 6.86
N LEU A 34 -9.99 11.12 7.00
CA LEU A 34 -10.43 10.17 5.99
C LEU A 34 -11.95 9.97 6.07
N ASN A 35 -12.66 10.26 4.98
CA ASN A 35 -14.05 9.88 4.83
C ASN A 35 -14.18 8.36 4.56
N PHE A 36 -15.34 7.78 4.87
CA PHE A 36 -15.66 6.38 4.61
C PHE A 36 -15.41 5.96 3.14
N GLY A 37 -15.68 6.86 2.18
CA GLY A 37 -15.37 6.61 0.77
C GLY A 37 -13.87 6.44 0.50
N GLN A 38 -13.02 7.23 1.16
CA GLN A 38 -11.55 7.11 1.02
C GLN A 38 -11.02 5.84 1.65
N ILE A 39 -11.60 5.38 2.78
CA ILE A 39 -11.23 4.10 3.40
C ILE A 39 -11.52 2.94 2.43
N ILE A 40 -12.67 2.95 1.77
CA ILE A 40 -13.01 1.94 0.75
C ILE A 40 -12.03 2.04 -0.43
N THR A 41 -11.74 3.24 -0.91
CA THR A 41 -10.76 3.44 -2.00
C THR A 41 -9.40 2.88 -1.62
N ILE A 42 -8.86 3.18 -0.43
CA ILE A 42 -7.59 2.63 0.07
C ILE A 42 -7.62 1.12 0.05
N SER A 43 -8.67 0.49 0.59
CA SER A 43 -8.79 -0.97 0.64
C SER A 43 -8.79 -1.62 -0.75
N ILE A 44 -9.55 -1.07 -1.70
CA ILE A 44 -9.63 -1.59 -3.07
C ILE A 44 -8.30 -1.36 -3.79
N THR A 45 -7.73 -0.15 -3.69
CA THR A 45 -6.48 0.20 -4.36
C THR A 45 -5.31 -0.63 -3.82
N ALA A 46 -5.18 -0.79 -2.50
CA ALA A 46 -4.11 -1.60 -1.89
C ALA A 46 -4.22 -3.08 -2.31
N THR A 47 -5.44 -3.63 -2.37
CA THR A 47 -5.64 -5.01 -2.85
C THR A 47 -5.28 -5.17 -4.33
N ALA A 48 -5.63 -4.18 -5.16
CA ALA A 48 -5.28 -4.20 -6.58
C ALA A 48 -3.76 -4.01 -6.79
N ALA A 49 -3.14 -3.14 -6.01
CA ALA A 49 -1.71 -2.84 -6.09
C ALA A 49 -0.85 -4.02 -5.62
N SER A 50 -1.27 -4.74 -4.56
CA SER A 50 -0.54 -5.91 -4.05
C SER A 50 -0.47 -7.05 -5.07
N ILE A 51 -1.52 -7.25 -5.87
CA ILE A 51 -1.51 -8.24 -6.98
C ILE A 51 -0.57 -7.75 -8.11
N GLY A 52 -0.52 -6.44 -8.36
CA GLY A 52 0.30 -5.83 -9.39
C GLY A 52 1.80 -5.73 -9.06
N ALA A 53 2.18 -5.89 -7.79
CA ALA A 53 3.54 -5.74 -7.29
C ALA A 53 4.53 -6.77 -7.86
N ALA A 54 4.06 -7.94 -8.30
CA ALA A 54 4.90 -9.05 -8.74
C ALA A 54 5.84 -8.74 -9.92
N GLY A 55 5.54 -7.70 -10.72
CA GLY A 55 6.32 -7.33 -11.91
C GLY A 55 7.28 -6.15 -11.72
N ILE A 56 7.27 -5.48 -10.56
CA ILE A 56 7.95 -4.19 -10.38
C ILE A 56 9.20 -4.38 -9.49
N PRO A 57 10.41 -4.03 -9.96
CA PRO A 57 11.58 -3.94 -9.09
C PRO A 57 11.31 -2.90 -7.99
N GLN A 58 11.49 -3.27 -6.71
CA GLN A 58 11.21 -2.38 -5.57
C GLN A 58 9.73 -1.95 -5.47
N ALA A 59 8.82 -2.91 -5.68
CA ALA A 59 7.38 -2.66 -5.77
C ALA A 59 6.77 -1.88 -4.60
N GLY A 60 7.20 -2.12 -3.35
CA GLY A 60 6.57 -1.53 -2.16
C GLY A 60 6.51 0.00 -2.15
N LEU A 61 7.53 0.66 -2.70
CA LEU A 61 7.57 2.13 -2.77
C LEU A 61 6.59 2.65 -3.85
N VAL A 62 6.54 1.97 -5.00
CA VAL A 62 5.69 2.35 -6.12
C VAL A 62 4.22 2.13 -5.80
N THR A 63 3.88 0.99 -5.20
CA THR A 63 2.51 0.66 -4.83
C THR A 63 1.99 1.57 -3.71
N MET A 64 2.85 1.94 -2.77
CA MET A 64 2.51 2.92 -1.73
C MET A 64 2.16 4.30 -2.29
N VAL A 65 2.94 4.79 -3.28
CA VAL A 65 2.61 6.04 -3.99
C VAL A 65 1.25 5.94 -4.66
N ILE A 66 0.91 4.80 -5.29
CA ILE A 66 -0.38 4.59 -5.94
C ILE A 66 -1.54 4.70 -4.93
N VAL A 67 -1.40 4.09 -3.74
CA VAL A 67 -2.44 4.14 -2.70
C VAL A 67 -2.60 5.54 -2.12
N LEU A 68 -1.51 6.27 -1.86
CA LEU A 68 -1.60 7.65 -1.34
C LEU A 68 -2.21 8.62 -2.36
N THR A 69 -1.80 8.50 -3.63
CA THR A 69 -2.33 9.35 -4.70
C THR A 69 -3.79 9.06 -5.01
N SER A 70 -4.29 7.83 -4.79
CA SER A 70 -5.70 7.48 -5.03
C SER A 70 -6.67 8.20 -4.09
N VAL A 71 -6.20 8.62 -2.91
CA VAL A 71 -6.99 9.39 -1.94
C VAL A 71 -6.55 10.85 -1.78
N GLY A 72 -5.54 11.27 -2.54
CA GLY A 72 -5.04 12.65 -2.56
C GLY A 72 -4.14 13.01 -1.38
N LEU A 73 -3.51 12.02 -0.74
CA LEU A 73 -2.55 12.26 0.34
C LEU A 73 -1.17 12.66 -0.22
N PRO A 74 -0.42 13.51 0.51
CA PRO A 74 0.94 13.88 0.12
C PRO A 74 1.88 12.66 0.15
N THR A 75 2.69 12.51 -0.89
CA THR A 75 3.64 11.38 -1.03
C THR A 75 4.98 11.64 -0.37
N ASP A 76 5.25 12.86 0.07
CA ASP A 76 6.53 13.24 0.68
C ASP A 76 6.78 12.52 2.01
N ASP A 77 5.70 12.16 2.71
CA ASP A 77 5.72 11.45 4.00
C ASP A 77 6.00 9.95 3.88
N ILE A 78 6.15 9.41 2.66
CA ILE A 78 6.57 8.01 2.46
C ILE A 78 7.94 7.74 3.11
N THR A 79 8.78 8.77 3.22
CA THR A 79 10.10 8.68 3.87
C THR A 79 10.01 8.22 5.33
N LEU A 80 8.93 8.56 6.06
CA LEU A 80 8.69 8.06 7.43
C LEU A 80 8.51 6.54 7.46
N ILE A 81 7.87 5.98 6.45
CA ILE A 81 7.64 4.54 6.35
C ILE A 81 8.92 3.84 5.89
N ILE A 82 9.61 4.36 4.88
CA ILE A 82 10.87 3.79 4.37
C ILE A 82 11.91 3.65 5.49
N ALA A 83 11.96 4.59 6.43
CA ALA A 83 12.88 4.55 7.56
C ALA A 83 12.71 3.31 8.46
N VAL A 84 11.50 2.75 8.52
CA VAL A 84 11.15 1.57 9.33
C VAL A 84 10.86 0.32 8.49
N ASP A 85 10.82 0.46 7.16
CA ASP A 85 10.45 -0.60 6.21
C ASP A 85 11.34 -1.85 6.31
N TRP A 86 12.62 -1.68 6.66
CA TRP A 86 13.55 -2.80 6.85
C TRP A 86 13.22 -3.69 8.06
N PHE A 87 12.42 -3.19 9.00
CA PHE A 87 12.02 -3.90 10.22
C PHE A 87 10.69 -4.65 10.07
N LEU A 88 9.89 -4.28 9.07
CA LEU A 88 8.56 -4.83 8.78
C LEU A 88 8.64 -6.02 7.82
#